data_AF-A0A539DNZ1-F1
#
_entry.id   AF-A0A539DNZ1-F1
#
_cell.length_a   1.000
_cell.length_b   1.000
_cell.length_c   1.000
_cell.angle_alpha   90.00
_cell.angle_beta   90.00
_cell.angle_gamma   90.00
#
_symmetry.space_group_name_H-M   'P 1'
#
loop_
_entity.id
_entity.type
_entity.pdbx_description
1 polymer ?
#
loop_
_entity_poly.entity_id
_entity_poly.type
_entity_poly.pdbx_seq_one_letter_code
_entity_poly.pdbx_strand_id
1 'polypeptide(L)' 'MRSAELEELIRVSLHSLGAEETGREGGIVRFRLEEDLAARFGRGGLNLTFRPAVAAHHPDVDLVS' A
#
# COMPACT_ATOMS: atom_id res chain seq x y z
N MET A 1 -16.71 8.53 3.68
CA MET A 1 -16.29 7.24 3.13
C MET A 1 -15.83 6.36 4.28
N ARG A 2 -16.29 5.12 4.38
CA ARG A 2 -15.86 4.20 5.44
C ARG A 2 -14.42 3.74 5.14
N SER A 3 -13.59 3.49 6.16
CA SER A 3 -12.18 3.09 5.96
C SER A 3 -12.01 1.88 5.04
N ALA A 4 -12.95 0.92 5.07
CA ALA A 4 -12.93 -0.23 4.18
C ALA A 4 -13.15 0.13 2.69
N GLU A 5 -13.97 1.13 2.40
CA GLU A 5 -14.21 1.60 1.02
C GLU A 5 -12.98 2.34 0.48
N LEU A 6 -12.31 3.13 1.33
CA LEU A 6 -11.06 3.81 0.99
C LEU A 6 -9.94 2.79 0.73
N GLU A 7 -9.80 1.79 1.60
CA GLU A 7 -8.85 0.70 1.42
C GLU A 7 -9.06 0.00 0.08
N GLU A 8 -10.30 -0.38 -0.23
CA GLU A 8 -10.60 -1.06 -1.49
C GLU A 8 -10.32 -0.17 -2.71
N LEU A 9 -10.70 1.11 -2.65
CA LEU A 9 -10.43 2.06 -3.73
C LEU A 9 -8.92 2.17 -4.03
N ILE A 10 -8.10 2.30 -2.98
CA ILE A 10 -6.65 2.41 -3.15
C ILE A 10 -6.07 1.12 -3.72
N ARG A 11 -6.52 -0.04 -3.26
CA ARG A 11 -6.07 -1.33 -3.79
C ARG A 11 -6.38 -1.48 -5.27
N VAL A 12 -7.61 -1.21 -5.67
CA VAL A 12 -8.03 -1.27 -7.09
C VAL A 12 -7.23 -0.27 -7.93
N SER A 13 -7.01 0.94 -7.40
CA SER A 13 -6.22 1.97 -8.10
C SER A 13 -4.77 1.52 -8.31
N LEU A 14 -4.12 0.98 -7.28
CA LEU A 14 -2.76 0.47 -7.37
C LEU A 14 -2.65 -0.69 -8.36
N HIS A 15 -3.61 -1.62 -8.34
CA HIS A 15 -3.68 -2.67 -9.35
C HIS A 15 -3.81 -2.13 -10.77
N SER A 16 -4.66 -1.13 -11.01
CA SER A 16 -4.80 -0.52 -12.34
C SER A 16 -3.54 0.21 -12.83
N LEU A 17 -2.67 0.60 -11.89
CA LEU A 17 -1.39 1.26 -12.18
C LEU A 17 -0.24 0.27 -12.37
N GLY A 18 -0.48 -1.03 -12.31
CA GLY A 18 0.55 -2.06 -12.46
C GLY A 18 1.26 -2.43 -11.14
N ALA A 19 0.65 -2.17 -9.98
CA ALA A 19 1.12 -2.72 -8.72
C ALA A 19 0.53 -4.12 -8.47
N GLU A 20 1.35 -5.04 -7.99
CA GLU A 20 0.95 -6.40 -7.63
C GLU A 20 0.92 -6.54 -6.10
N GLU A 21 -0.22 -6.93 -5.53
CA GLU A 21 -0.32 -7.26 -4.10
C GLU A 21 0.44 -8.58 -3.83
N THR A 22 1.54 -8.50 -3.10
CA THR A 22 2.41 -9.66 -2.79
C THR A 22 2.11 -10.28 -1.43
N GLY A 23 1.33 -9.60 -0.59
CA GLY A 23 0.90 -10.17 0.68
C GLY A 23 0.10 -9.21 1.56
N ARG A 24 -0.60 -9.80 2.52
CA ARG A 24 -1.44 -9.10 3.49
C ARG A 24 -1.32 -9.77 4.85
N GLU A 25 -0.75 -9.07 5.82
CA GLU A 25 -0.50 -9.62 7.15
C GLU A 25 -0.42 -8.50 8.18
N GLY A 26 -0.95 -8.72 9.39
CA GLY A 26 -0.80 -7.77 10.51
C GLY A 26 -1.45 -6.39 10.29
N GLY A 27 -2.34 -6.24 9.30
CA GLY A 27 -2.89 -4.94 8.90
C GLY A 27 -1.98 -4.12 7.98
N ILE A 28 -0.98 -4.76 7.39
CA ILE A 28 -0.10 -4.21 6.35
C ILE A 28 -0.42 -4.92 5.03
N VAL A 29 -0.55 -4.14 3.96
CA VAL A 29 -0.69 -4.64 2.59
C VAL A 29 0.61 -4.32 1.85
N ARG A 30 1.21 -5.33 1.22
CA ARG A 30 2.49 -5.22 0.50
C ARG A 30 2.24 -5.26 -0.98
N PHE A 31 2.83 -4.32 -1.71
CA PHE A 31 2.77 -4.23 -3.16
C PHE A 31 4.18 -4.27 -3.75
N ARG A 32 4.34 -5.00 -4.86
CA ARG A 32 5.46 -4.87 -5.78
C ARG A 32 5.04 -3.92 -6.89
N LEU A 33 5.90 -2.95 -7.22
CA LEU A 33 5.66 -2.01 -8.31
C LEU A 33 6.36 -2.47 -9.57
N GLU A 34 5.70 -2.35 -10.72
CA GLU A 34 6.35 -2.48 -12.03
C GLU A 34 7.35 -1.35 -12.29
N GLU A 35 8.26 -1.53 -13.25
CA GLU A 35 9.42 -0.67 -13.48
C GLU A 35 9.06 0.82 -13.64
N ASP A 36 8.06 1.13 -14.46
CA ASP A 36 7.60 2.51 -14.68
C ASP A 36 7.07 3.17 -13.41
N LEU A 37 6.33 2.41 -12.60
CA LEU A 37 5.76 2.90 -11.35
C LEU A 37 6.85 2.99 -10.26
N ALA A 38 7.74 2.02 -10.21
CA ALA A 38 8.88 1.99 -9.30
C ALA A 38 9.82 3.18 -9.54
N ALA A 39 10.08 3.53 -10.81
CA ALA A 39 10.86 4.69 -11.18
C ALA A 39 10.21 6.00 -10.72
N ARG A 40 8.88 6.12 -10.84
CA ARG A 40 8.13 7.31 -10.38
C ARG A 40 8.14 7.48 -8.86
N PHE A 41 8.05 6.37 -8.12
CA PHE A 41 8.04 6.39 -6.66
C PHE A 41 9.44 6.33 -6.03
N GLY A 42 10.48 6.05 -6.82
CA GLY A 42 11.85 5.85 -6.32
C GLY A 42 12.02 4.59 -5.46
N ARG A 43 11.10 3.63 -5.54
CA ARG A 43 11.09 2.38 -4.75
C ARG A 43 10.41 1.25 -5.50
N GLY A 44 10.87 0.02 -5.31
CA GLY A 44 10.33 -1.17 -5.99
C GLY A 44 9.04 -1.74 -5.39
N GLY A 45 8.57 -1.20 -4.27
CA GLY A 45 7.40 -1.71 -3.56
C GLY A 45 6.80 -0.70 -2.59
N LEU A 46 5.58 -0.98 -2.14
CA LEU A 46 4.85 -0.20 -1.14
C LEU A 46 4.44 -1.12 0.00
N ASN A 47 4.65 -0.67 1.24
CA ASN A 47 4.03 -1.27 2.41
C ASN A 47 3.03 -0.27 2.96
N LEU A 48 1.74 -0.60 2.90
CA LEU A 48 0.67 0.32 3.26
C LEU A 48 -0.10 -0.18 4.47
N THR A 49 -0.52 0.74 5.34
CA THR A 49 -1.50 0.46 6.39
C THR A 49 -2.53 1.58 6.49
N PHE A 50 -3.75 1.22 6.86
CA PHE A 50 -4.84 2.15 7.17
C PHE A 50 -5.01 2.35 8.68
N ARG A 51 -4.10 1.77 9.48
CA ARG A 51 -4.19 1.73 10.94
C ARG A 51 -3.04 2.55 11.54
N PRO A 52 -3.32 3.70 12.17
CA PRO A 52 -2.28 4.53 12.79
C PRO A 52 -1.41 3.76 13.80
N ALA A 53 -2.02 2.85 14.57
CA ALA A 53 -1.30 2.01 15.52
C ALA A 53 -0.27 1.07 14.86
N VAL A 54 -0.55 0.58 13.65
CA VAL A 54 0.40 -0.27 12.90
C VAL A 54 1.57 0.59 12.41
N ALA A 55 1.30 1.74 11.78
CA ALA A 55 2.34 2.64 11.29
C ALA A 55 3.28 3.14 12.42
N ALA A 56 2.75 3.35 13.63
CA ALA A 56 3.54 3.76 14.78
C ALA A 56 4.61 2.73 15.20
N HIS A 57 4.40 1.43 14.90
CA HIS A 57 5.32 0.35 15.24
C HIS A 57 6.16 -0.14 14.05
N HIS A 58 5.84 0.30 12.82
CA HIS A 58 6.49 -0.13 11.59
C HIS A 58 6.92 1.09 10.76
N PRO A 59 8.14 1.62 10.97
CA PRO A 59 8.59 2.87 10.33
C PRO A 59 8.77 2.75 8.80
N ASP A 60 8.79 1.53 8.27
CA ASP A 60 8.87 1.19 6.85
C ASP A 60 7.48 1.04 6.18
N VAL A 61 6.40 1.33 6.90
CA VAL A 61 5.02 1.24 6.43
C VAL A 61 4.41 2.63 6.32
N ASP A 62 3.86 2.96 5.15
CA ASP A 62 3.15 4.21 4.93
C ASP A 62 1.73 4.13 5.51
N LEU A 63 1.40 5.11 6.35
CA LEU A 63 0.02 5.32 6.80
C LEU A 63 -0.78 6.01 5.69
N VAL A 64 -1.91 5.41 5.31
CA VAL A 64 -2.88 6.02 4.41
C VAL A 64 -4.15 6.37 5.18
N SER A 65 -4.48 7.67 5.23
CA SER A 65 -5.57 8.25 6.02
C SER A 65 -6.40 9.25 5.24
#